data_AF-A0A7J9IDE1-F1
#
_entry.id   AF-A0A7J9IDE1-F1
#
_cell.length_a   1.000
_cell.length_b   1.000
_cell.length_c   1.000
_cell.angle_alpha   90.00
_cell.angle_beta   90.00
_cell.angle_gamma   90.00
#
_symmetry.space_group_name_H-M   'P 1'
#
loop_
_entity.id
_entity.type
_entity.pdbx_description
1 polymer ?
#
loop_
_entity_poly.entity_id
_entity_poly.type
_entity_poly.pdbx_seq_one_letter_code
_entity_poly.pdbx_strand_id
1 'polypeptide(L)'
;MTKVMKINGETMKLKTPVRAEQVVKDYPGHVLLESEAVKHFGIRAKPLQSHQNLEPKRLYFLVELPEAPTERVPRRVRSGINMSAKDRLESLMLSRRSVSDLTLMKPIIAIPEEENEEEGGGSESGAMRVKMRLPKSQVERLIKESLNEREAAEKIMQLCVANTGNSSRAEADKQPQLHWKASHGSIGDGFKAREKRVSFMARNEGGSQIAVTS
;
A
#
# COMPACT_ATOMS: atom_id res chain seq x y z
N MET A 1 -0.78 31.25 -32.48
CA MET A 1 0.07 31.89 -31.46
C MET A 1 0.09 30.98 -30.24
N THR A 2 1.27 30.79 -29.67
CA THR A 2 1.50 29.98 -28.47
C THR A 2 1.88 30.90 -27.32
N LYS A 3 1.53 30.52 -26.09
CA LYS A 3 1.87 31.28 -24.89
C LYS A 3 2.84 30.46 -24.05
N VAL A 4 3.99 31.02 -23.72
CA VAL A 4 4.91 30.44 -22.73
C VAL A 4 4.84 31.32 -21.48
N MET A 5 4.69 30.71 -20.31
CA MET A 5 4.53 31.39 -19.03
C MET A 5 5.66 30.97 -18.10
N LYS A 6 6.36 31.95 -17.53
CA LYS A 6 7.37 31.72 -16.50
C LYS A 6 6.72 31.58 -15.13
N ILE A 7 7.47 31.05 -14.16
CA ILE A 7 7.06 31.00 -12.75
C ILE A 7 6.73 32.37 -12.15
N ASN A 8 7.34 33.45 -12.68
CA ASN A 8 7.10 34.83 -12.27
C ASN A 8 5.74 35.38 -12.73
N GLY A 9 4.95 34.60 -13.46
CA GLY A 9 3.70 35.05 -14.08
C GLY A 9 3.88 35.85 -15.37
N GLU A 10 5.13 36.12 -15.78
CA GLU A 10 5.43 36.73 -17.08
C GLU A 10 5.04 35.78 -18.22
N THR A 11 4.40 36.33 -19.25
CA THR A 11 3.95 35.53 -20.40
C THR A 11 4.47 36.08 -21.72
N MET A 12 5.17 35.24 -22.47
CA MET A 12 5.66 35.54 -23.80
C MET A 12 4.76 34.87 -24.84
N LYS A 13 4.37 35.62 -25.87
CA LYS A 13 3.53 35.12 -26.95
C LYS A 13 4.40 34.88 -28.18
N LEU A 14 4.47 33.64 -28.63
CA LEU A 14 5.31 33.21 -29.76
C LEU A 14 4.43 32.91 -30.98
N LYS A 15 4.88 33.33 -32.16
CA LYS A 15 4.26 32.95 -33.44
C LYS A 15 4.79 31.58 -33.82
N THR A 16 3.90 30.59 -33.98
CA THR A 16 4.23 29.23 -34.43
C THR A 16 4.59 29.23 -35.91
N PRO A 17 5.50 28.36 -36.40
CA PRO A 17 6.13 27.23 -35.70
C PRO A 17 7.43 27.64 -34.99
N VAL A 18 7.50 27.38 -33.68
CA VAL A 18 8.70 27.60 -32.84
C VAL A 18 9.06 26.29 -32.16
N ARG A 19 10.34 25.96 -32.13
CA ARG A 19 10.86 24.77 -31.44
C ARG A 19 11.05 25.05 -29.95
N ALA A 20 10.89 24.02 -29.13
CA ALA A 20 11.20 24.11 -27.70
C ALA A 20 12.65 24.56 -27.46
N GLU A 21 13.60 24.05 -28.26
CA GLU A 21 15.00 24.47 -28.23
C GLU A 21 15.21 25.98 -28.32
N GLN A 22 14.47 26.68 -29.17
CA GLN A 22 14.64 28.12 -29.35
C GLN A 22 14.30 28.90 -28.08
N VAL A 23 13.30 28.43 -27.33
CA VAL A 23 12.88 29.05 -26.07
C VAL A 23 13.78 28.64 -24.91
N VAL A 24 14.23 27.38 -24.88
CA VAL A 24 15.10 26.87 -23.80
C VAL A 24 16.52 27.44 -23.89
N LYS A 25 17.01 27.79 -25.09
CA LYS A 25 18.33 28.42 -25.28
C LYS A 25 18.49 29.72 -24.49
N ASP A 26 17.42 30.50 -24.39
CA ASP A 26 17.43 31.78 -23.67
C ASP A 26 17.42 31.59 -22.14
N TYR A 27 17.11 30.38 -21.65
CA TYR A 27 16.95 30.06 -20.23
C TYR A 27 17.59 28.70 -19.89
N PRO A 28 18.92 28.66 -19.65
CA PRO A 28 19.59 27.43 -19.23
C PRO A 28 19.02 26.92 -17.90
N GLY A 29 19.01 25.60 -17.71
CA GLY A 29 18.46 24.94 -16.51
C GLY A 29 16.92 24.90 -16.44
N HIS A 30 16.22 25.56 -17.36
CA HIS A 30 14.77 25.54 -17.42
C HIS A 30 14.26 24.46 -18.38
N VAL A 31 13.11 23.89 -18.06
CA VAL A 31 12.38 22.98 -18.94
C VAL A 31 11.04 23.56 -19.34
N LEU A 32 10.58 23.16 -20.53
CA LEU A 32 9.24 23.45 -20.99
C LEU A 32 8.29 22.31 -20.66
N LEU A 33 7.19 22.64 -20.00
CA LEU A 33 6.10 21.71 -19.71
C LEU A 33 4.82 22.18 -20.39
N GLU A 34 4.03 21.25 -20.88
CA GLU A 34 2.74 21.56 -21.47
C GLU A 34 1.67 21.77 -20.40
N SER A 35 0.81 22.78 -20.55
CA SER A 35 -0.19 23.07 -19.52
C SER A 35 -1.21 21.95 -19.29
N GLU A 36 -1.56 21.19 -20.33
CA GLU A 36 -2.44 20.02 -20.21
C GLU A 36 -1.77 18.90 -19.40
N ALA A 37 -0.50 18.60 -19.70
CA ALA A 37 0.28 17.64 -18.93
C ALA A 37 0.48 18.08 -17.47
N VAL A 38 0.70 19.37 -17.22
CA VAL A 38 0.82 19.89 -15.85
C VAL A 38 -0.50 19.80 -15.09
N LYS A 39 -1.65 20.00 -15.73
CA LYS A 39 -2.97 19.79 -15.07
C LYS A 39 -3.16 18.34 -14.62
N HIS A 40 -2.75 17.37 -15.44
CA HIS A 40 -2.97 15.95 -15.15
C HIS A 40 -1.88 15.35 -14.25
N PHE A 41 -0.63 15.75 -14.43
CA PHE A 41 0.54 15.12 -13.79
C PHE A 41 1.27 16.03 -12.80
N GLY A 42 0.95 17.33 -12.74
CA GLY A 42 1.64 18.30 -11.90
C GLY A 42 3.15 18.32 -12.16
N ILE A 43 3.93 18.21 -11.09
CA ILE A 43 5.40 18.15 -11.12
C ILE A 43 5.96 16.90 -11.84
N ARG A 44 5.12 15.89 -12.10
CA ARG A 44 5.49 14.67 -12.81
C ARG A 44 5.25 14.78 -14.32
N ALA A 45 4.80 15.94 -14.80
CA ALA A 45 4.61 16.18 -16.22
C ALA A 45 5.92 15.95 -16.97
N LYS A 46 5.81 15.31 -18.13
CA LYS A 46 6.99 15.03 -18.97
C LYS A 46 7.47 16.34 -19.61
N PRO A 47 8.76 16.70 -19.49
CA PRO A 47 9.34 17.81 -20.24
C PRO A 47 9.19 17.64 -21.75
N LEU A 48 8.92 18.75 -22.44
CA LEU A 48 8.86 18.79 -23.89
C LEU A 48 10.25 18.45 -24.45
N GLN A 49 10.28 17.66 -25.53
CA GLN A 49 11.55 17.33 -26.18
C GLN A 49 12.12 18.55 -26.90
N SER A 50 13.44 18.66 -26.94
CA SER A 50 14.16 19.79 -27.54
C SER A 50 13.74 20.06 -29.00
N HIS A 51 13.62 18.97 -29.77
CA HIS A 51 13.27 18.97 -31.19
C HIS A 51 11.76 19.08 -31.46
N GLN A 52 10.91 19.05 -30.42
CA GLN A 52 9.46 19.13 -30.57
C GLN A 52 9.02 20.58 -30.82
N ASN A 53 8.10 20.77 -31.76
CA ASN A 53 7.49 22.08 -32.03
C ASN A 53 6.41 22.40 -31.01
N LEU A 54 6.30 23.68 -30.65
CA LEU A 54 5.21 24.18 -29.85
C LEU A 54 3.91 24.23 -30.67
N GLU A 55 2.84 23.71 -30.09
CA GLU A 55 1.53 23.65 -30.72
C GLU A 55 0.80 25.00 -30.61
N PRO A 56 0.07 25.39 -31.67
CA PRO A 56 -0.69 26.63 -31.67
C PRO A 56 -1.82 26.58 -30.65
N LYS A 57 -2.17 27.75 -30.07
CA LYS A 57 -3.24 27.90 -29.06
C LYS A 57 -3.00 27.13 -27.75
N ARG A 58 -1.85 26.48 -27.58
CA ARG A 58 -1.44 25.86 -26.31
C ARG A 58 -0.62 26.81 -25.44
N LEU A 59 -0.67 26.53 -24.14
CA LEU A 59 0.14 27.20 -23.12
C LEU A 59 1.20 26.23 -22.61
N TYR A 60 2.42 26.74 -22.49
CA TYR A 60 3.56 26.03 -21.92
C TYR A 60 4.10 26.77 -20.71
N PHE A 61 4.59 26.03 -19.73
CA PHE A 61 5.26 26.57 -18.56
C PHE A 61 6.75 26.39 -18.70
N LEU A 62 7.49 27.48 -18.49
CA LEU A 62 8.95 27.44 -18.38
C LEU A 62 9.31 27.39 -16.89
N VAL A 63 9.83 26.25 -16.44
CA VAL A 63 10.04 25.94 -15.03
C VAL A 63 11.44 25.37 -14.83
N GLU A 64 12.11 25.79 -13.77
CA GLU A 64 13.32 25.13 -13.28
C GLU A 64 12.90 23.88 -12.49
N LEU A 65 13.24 22.69 -12.99
CA LEU A 65 12.99 21.46 -12.24
C LEU A 65 14.17 21.23 -11.28
N PRO A 66 13.91 21.02 -9.98
CA PRO A 66 14.94 20.49 -9.09
C PRO A 66 15.49 19.19 -9.69
N GLU A 67 16.81 19.00 -9.67
CA GLU A 67 17.45 17.77 -10.14
C GLU A 67 16.85 16.57 -9.40
N ALA A 68 15.90 15.89 -10.04
CA ALA A 68 15.38 14.66 -9.50
C ALA A 68 16.52 13.64 -9.61
N PRO A 69 16.95 12.99 -8.51
CA PRO A 69 17.95 11.94 -8.59
C PRO A 69 17.44 10.88 -9.57
N THR A 70 18.16 10.73 -10.67
CA THR A 70 17.85 9.87 -11.83
C THR A 70 17.86 8.39 -11.49
N GLU A 71 18.16 8.04 -10.24
CA GLU A 71 18.11 6.69 -9.75
C GLU A 71 16.69 6.37 -9.29
N ARG A 72 15.91 5.77 -10.20
CA ARG A 72 14.64 5.14 -9.85
C ARG A 72 14.92 3.95 -8.93
N VAL A 73 15.13 4.24 -7.63
CA VAL A 73 15.25 3.21 -6.60
C VAL A 73 13.98 2.35 -6.71
N PRO A 74 14.11 1.05 -7.02
CA PRO A 74 12.96 0.18 -7.16
C PRO A 74 12.19 0.15 -5.83
N ARG A 75 11.08 0.87 -5.75
CA ARG A 75 10.21 0.95 -4.56
C ARG A 75 9.35 -0.32 -4.41
N ARG A 76 9.93 -1.48 -4.72
CA ARG A 76 9.36 -2.79 -4.45
C ARG A 76 10.46 -3.59 -3.79
N VAL A 77 10.24 -3.92 -2.52
CA VAL A 77 10.92 -5.03 -1.85
C VAL A 77 10.56 -6.28 -2.67
N ARG A 78 11.31 -6.53 -3.74
CA ARG A 78 11.28 -7.81 -4.43
C ARG A 78 12.06 -8.72 -3.51
N SER A 79 11.36 -9.60 -2.80
CA SER A 79 12.04 -10.76 -2.26
C SER A 79 12.73 -11.44 -3.44
N GLY A 80 14.07 -11.48 -3.41
CA GLY A 80 14.87 -12.19 -4.39
C GLY A 80 14.70 -13.69 -4.17
N ILE A 81 13.54 -14.23 -4.50
CA ILE A 81 13.24 -15.64 -4.27
C ILE A 81 13.78 -16.45 -5.46
N ASN A 82 15.09 -16.70 -5.45
CA ASN A 82 15.75 -17.66 -6.33
C ASN A 82 15.56 -19.10 -5.80
N MET A 83 14.31 -19.52 -5.59
CA MET A 83 14.00 -20.90 -5.17
C MET A 83 13.57 -21.73 -6.37
N SER A 84 14.21 -22.88 -6.54
CA SER A 84 13.87 -23.86 -7.56
C SER A 84 12.44 -24.37 -7.37
N ALA A 85 11.80 -24.84 -8.45
CA ALA A 85 10.46 -25.44 -8.36
C ALA A 85 10.43 -26.62 -7.38
N LYS A 86 11.55 -27.33 -7.24
CA LYS A 86 11.74 -28.43 -6.28
C LYS A 86 11.70 -27.91 -4.83
N ASP A 87 12.52 -26.91 -4.50
CA ASP A 87 12.57 -26.33 -3.15
C ASP A 87 11.22 -25.75 -2.71
N ARG A 88 10.49 -25.14 -3.65
CA ARG A 88 9.14 -24.63 -3.40
C ARG A 88 8.16 -25.76 -3.06
N LEU A 89 8.26 -26.91 -3.73
CA LEU A 89 7.41 -28.08 -3.49
C LEU A 89 7.74 -28.74 -2.15
N GLU A 90 9.02 -28.94 -1.86
CA GLU A 90 9.47 -29.55 -0.60
C GLU A 90 9.07 -28.70 0.61
N SER A 91 9.25 -27.38 0.55
CA SER A 91 8.80 -26.46 1.62
C SER A 91 7.28 -26.53 1.85
N LEU A 92 6.50 -26.62 0.78
CA LEU A 92 5.04 -26.78 0.87
C LEU A 92 4.63 -28.14 1.44
N MET A 93 5.33 -29.22 1.07
CA MET A 93 5.07 -30.57 1.59
C MET A 93 5.44 -30.70 3.08
N LEU A 94 6.56 -30.10 3.50
CA LEU A 94 6.97 -30.05 4.91
C LEU A 94 5.98 -29.23 5.74
N SER A 95 5.56 -28.06 5.24
CA SER A 95 4.54 -27.23 5.90
C SER A 95 3.20 -27.96 6.06
N ARG A 96 2.84 -28.87 5.13
CA ARG A 96 1.61 -29.66 5.22
C ARG A 96 1.68 -30.85 6.18
N ARG A 97 2.88 -31.35 6.51
CA ARG A 97 3.05 -32.40 7.53
C ARG A 97 3.10 -31.80 8.94
N SER A 98 3.50 -30.54 9.12
CA SER A 98 3.57 -29.92 10.45
C SER A 98 2.21 -29.50 11.03
N VAL A 99 1.10 -29.57 10.27
CA VAL A 99 -0.24 -29.18 10.75
C VAL A 99 -1.11 -30.35 11.17
N SER A 100 -0.67 -31.60 10.96
CA SER A 100 -1.43 -32.80 11.35
C SER A 100 -0.89 -33.52 12.60
N ASP A 101 0.25 -33.12 13.16
CA ASP A 101 0.80 -33.74 14.39
C ASP A 101 0.76 -32.84 15.63
N LEU A 102 0.15 -31.65 15.55
CA LEU A 102 -0.07 -30.79 16.73
C LEU A 102 -1.21 -31.25 17.64
N THR A 103 -1.93 -32.31 17.29
CA THR A 103 -2.99 -32.88 18.14
C THR A 103 -2.51 -34.02 19.06
N LEU A 104 -1.26 -34.50 18.93
CA LEU A 104 -0.77 -35.66 19.71
C LEU A 104 0.61 -35.48 20.39
N MET A 105 1.28 -34.33 20.25
CA MET A 105 2.52 -34.07 20.99
C MET A 105 2.22 -33.23 22.23
N LYS A 106 2.06 -33.91 23.37
CA LYS A 106 2.16 -33.32 24.70
C LYS A 106 3.50 -32.56 24.80
N PRO A 107 3.54 -31.24 25.06
CA PRO A 107 4.81 -30.57 25.29
C PRO A 107 5.32 -31.01 26.66
N ILE A 108 6.28 -31.93 26.67
CA ILE A 108 7.15 -32.19 27.80
C ILE A 108 8.10 -30.99 27.85
N ILE A 109 7.78 -30.03 28.71
CA ILE A 109 8.74 -29.02 29.15
C ILE A 109 9.67 -29.74 30.12
N ALA A 110 10.90 -30.00 29.68
CA ALA A 110 12.02 -30.28 30.55
C ALA A 110 13.08 -29.22 30.26
N ILE A 111 13.14 -28.21 31.12
CA ILE A 111 14.28 -27.30 31.24
C ILE A 111 15.27 -28.03 32.17
N PRO A 112 16.53 -28.27 31.77
CA PRO A 112 17.56 -28.63 32.72
C PRO A 112 17.94 -27.38 33.52
N GLU A 113 18.00 -27.58 34.82
CA GLU A 113 18.45 -26.61 35.81
C GLU A 113 19.88 -26.13 35.50
N GLU A 114 20.13 -24.89 35.92
CA GLU A 114 21.40 -24.34 36.43
C GLU A 114 21.88 -23.02 35.77
N GLU A 115 21.55 -21.93 36.49
CA GLU A 115 22.34 -20.73 36.80
C GLU A 115 22.95 -19.87 35.69
N ASN A 116 22.36 -18.69 35.43
CA ASN A 116 22.74 -17.46 36.14
C ASN A 116 21.85 -16.26 35.74
N GLU A 117 21.74 -15.33 36.67
CA GLU A 117 20.86 -14.17 36.75
C GLU A 117 20.97 -13.23 35.53
N GLU A 118 19.83 -12.97 34.86
CA GLU A 118 19.40 -11.76 34.14
C GLU A 118 18.39 -12.12 33.02
N GLU A 119 17.46 -11.19 32.74
CA GLU A 119 16.48 -11.22 31.62
C GLU A 119 15.36 -12.28 31.59
N GLY A 120 14.12 -11.78 31.52
CA GLY A 120 13.14 -12.24 30.52
C GLY A 120 12.27 -13.46 30.83
N GLY A 121 10.99 -13.19 31.07
CA GLY A 121 9.95 -13.85 30.27
C GLY A 121 9.15 -14.97 30.94
N GLY A 122 7.87 -14.66 31.16
CA GLY A 122 6.81 -15.59 30.79
C GLY A 122 6.26 -16.47 31.90
N SER A 123 5.89 -15.89 33.03
CA SER A 123 5.03 -16.56 34.01
C SER A 123 3.73 -17.05 33.35
N GLU A 124 3.47 -18.31 33.60
CA GLU A 124 2.28 -19.07 33.27
C GLU A 124 1.01 -18.37 33.75
N SER A 125 0.18 -17.96 32.81
CA SER A 125 -1.27 -17.89 32.92
C SER A 125 -1.79 -17.78 31.49
N GLY A 126 -2.94 -18.36 31.17
CA GLY A 126 -3.57 -18.25 29.86
C GLY A 126 -3.95 -16.79 29.55
N ALA A 127 -2.97 -15.97 29.22
CA ALA A 127 -3.12 -14.54 29.06
C ALA A 127 -3.80 -14.25 27.71
N MET A 128 -5.12 -14.12 27.75
CA MET A 128 -5.92 -13.70 26.61
C MET A 128 -5.59 -12.24 26.25
N ARG A 129 -5.03 -12.01 25.05
CA ARG A 129 -4.69 -10.67 24.56
C ARG A 129 -5.88 -10.09 23.80
N VAL A 130 -6.34 -8.90 24.21
CA VAL A 130 -7.48 -8.21 23.58
C VAL A 130 -6.99 -6.97 22.83
N LYS A 131 -7.56 -6.71 21.63
CA LYS A 131 -7.27 -5.50 20.83
C LYS A 131 -8.53 -4.65 20.68
N MET A 132 -8.48 -3.41 21.16
CA MET A 132 -9.59 -2.45 21.09
C MET A 132 -9.15 -1.17 20.37
N ARG A 133 -10.10 -0.47 19.72
CA ARG A 133 -9.86 0.85 19.11
C ARG A 133 -10.39 1.93 20.05
N LEU A 134 -9.53 2.86 20.45
CA LEU A 134 -9.88 4.02 21.27
C LEU A 134 -9.57 5.33 20.55
N PRO A 135 -10.46 6.35 20.62
CA PRO A 135 -10.15 7.71 20.19
C PRO A 135 -8.96 8.28 20.95
N LYS A 136 -8.11 9.06 20.26
CA LYS A 136 -6.91 9.69 20.87
C LYS A 136 -7.25 10.55 22.08
N SER A 137 -8.37 11.28 22.04
CA SER A 137 -8.83 12.13 23.14
C SER A 137 -9.19 11.36 24.41
N GLN A 138 -9.71 10.13 24.27
CA GLN A 138 -10.03 9.28 25.42
C GLN A 138 -8.76 8.72 26.07
N VAL A 139 -7.78 8.31 25.26
CA VAL A 139 -6.48 7.83 25.77
C VAL A 139 -5.74 8.96 26.49
N GLU A 140 -5.72 10.15 25.91
CA GLU A 140 -5.07 11.32 26.51
C GLU A 140 -5.71 11.72 27.84
N ARG A 141 -7.04 11.67 27.93
CA ARG A 141 -7.77 11.93 29.17
C ARG A 141 -7.42 10.91 30.26
N LEU A 142 -7.43 9.62 29.94
CA LEU A 142 -7.10 8.54 30.88
C LEU A 142 -5.69 8.65 31.44
N ILE A 143 -4.73 9.06 30.61
CA ILE A 143 -3.35 9.27 31.04
C ILE A 143 -3.25 10.50 31.95
N LYS A 144 -3.90 11.62 31.60
CA LYS A 144 -3.88 12.86 32.41
C LYS A 144 -4.58 12.73 33.76
N GLU A 145 -5.66 11.95 33.82
CA GLU A 145 -6.40 11.68 35.06
C GLU A 145 -5.74 10.63 35.95
N SER A 146 -4.63 10.02 35.52
CA SER A 146 -3.92 8.99 36.27
C SER A 146 -2.57 9.53 36.74
N LEU A 147 -2.23 9.27 38.00
CA LEU A 147 -0.96 9.71 38.56
C LEU A 147 0.19 8.76 38.19
N ASN A 148 -0.11 7.48 37.99
CA ASN A 148 0.88 6.43 37.74
C ASN A 148 0.50 5.53 36.55
N GLU A 149 1.49 4.92 35.91
CA GLU A 149 1.31 3.99 34.77
C GLU A 149 0.42 2.80 35.12
N ARG A 150 0.55 2.28 36.35
CA ARG A 150 -0.28 1.18 36.87
C ARG A 150 -1.77 1.59 36.94
N GLU A 151 -2.05 2.80 37.40
CA GLU A 151 -3.41 3.33 37.51
C GLU A 151 -4.04 3.57 36.13
N ALA A 152 -3.24 4.05 35.17
CA ALA A 152 -3.68 4.22 33.79
C ALA A 152 -4.03 2.86 33.14
N ALA A 153 -3.21 1.84 33.35
CA ALA A 153 -3.46 0.48 32.84
C ALA A 153 -4.76 -0.11 33.43
N GLU A 154 -5.01 0.10 34.72
CA GLU A 154 -6.22 -0.35 35.40
C GLU A 154 -7.48 0.30 34.81
N LYS A 155 -7.48 1.63 34.62
CA LYS A 155 -8.59 2.34 33.98
C LYS A 155 -8.83 1.90 32.52
N ILE A 156 -7.76 1.60 31.77
CA ILE A 156 -7.86 1.04 30.42
C ILE A 156 -8.49 -0.36 30.44
N MET A 157 -8.10 -1.22 31.39
CA MET A 157 -8.70 -2.55 31.55
C MET A 157 -10.17 -2.46 31.94
N GLN A 158 -10.53 -1.54 32.83
CA GLN A 158 -11.93 -1.30 33.22
C GLN A 158 -12.79 -0.93 32.01
N LEU A 159 -12.25 -0.10 31.09
CA LEU A 159 -12.92 0.24 29.83
C LEU A 159 -13.09 -0.97 28.90
N CYS A 160 -12.09 -1.85 28.81
CA CYS A 160 -12.19 -3.09 28.03
C CYS A 160 -13.31 -3.99 28.55
N VAL A 161 -13.38 -4.21 29.87
CA VAL A 161 -14.39 -5.08 30.50
C VAL A 161 -15.78 -4.47 30.39
N ALA A 162 -15.93 -3.16 30.63
CA ALA A 162 -17.21 -2.45 30.51
C ALA A 162 -17.77 -2.47 29.07
N ASN A 163 -16.91 -2.31 28.05
CA ASN A 163 -17.36 -2.33 26.66
C ASN A 163 -17.81 -3.74 26.19
N THR A 164 -17.29 -4.79 26.82
CA THR A 164 -17.63 -6.18 26.48
C THR A 164 -19.03 -6.57 26.97
N GLY A 165 -19.54 -5.92 28.03
CA GLY A 165 -20.91 -6.11 28.56
C GLY A 165 -22.01 -5.38 27.79
N ASN A 166 -21.67 -4.43 26.92
CA ASN A 166 -22.64 -3.48 26.34
C ASN A 166 -23.07 -3.85 24.92
N SER A 167 -22.68 -5.04 24.42
CA SER A 167 -23.07 -5.55 23.09
C SER A 167 -24.36 -6.38 23.09
N SER A 168 -25.22 -6.28 24.10
CA SER A 168 -26.57 -6.84 24.02
C SER A 168 -27.64 -6.00 24.72
N ARG A 169 -28.57 -5.51 23.88
CA ARG A 169 -29.94 -5.05 24.15
C ARG A 169 -30.14 -3.59 24.62
N ALA A 170 -31.04 -2.95 23.86
CA ALA A 170 -31.42 -1.55 23.88
C ALA A 170 -32.25 -1.14 25.10
N GLU A 171 -32.20 0.15 25.46
CA GLU A 171 -33.37 1.02 25.69
C GLU A 171 -32.97 2.50 25.58
N ALA A 172 -33.91 3.30 25.08
CA ALA A 172 -33.78 4.69 24.68
C ALA A 172 -33.83 5.65 25.89
N ASP A 173 -33.14 6.80 25.83
CA ASP A 173 -33.80 8.08 25.52
C ASP A 173 -32.80 9.28 25.48
N LYS A 174 -33.07 10.20 24.56
CA LYS A 174 -32.60 11.62 24.41
C LYS A 174 -31.17 11.94 23.92
N GLN A 175 -31.13 12.30 22.62
CA GLN A 175 -30.06 13.05 21.91
C GLN A 175 -29.97 14.54 22.34
N PRO A 176 -28.90 15.32 21.99
CA PRO A 176 -28.59 15.79 20.62
C PRO A 176 -27.20 15.29 20.15
N GLN A 177 -27.14 14.35 19.21
CA GLN A 177 -26.97 14.59 17.77
C GLN A 177 -25.64 15.26 17.38
N LEU A 178 -24.57 14.46 17.28
CA LEU A 178 -23.57 14.63 16.23
C LEU A 178 -23.58 13.37 15.36
N HIS A 179 -24.28 13.54 14.25
CA HIS A 179 -24.38 12.70 13.07
C HIS A 179 -23.08 11.97 12.71
N TRP A 180 -23.02 10.66 12.97
CA TRP A 180 -22.15 9.75 12.25
C TRP A 180 -22.99 9.11 11.15
N LYS A 181 -22.84 9.56 9.90
CA LYS A 181 -23.37 8.83 8.75
C LYS A 181 -22.48 7.61 8.52
N ALA A 182 -22.80 6.49 9.15
CA ALA A 182 -22.39 5.20 8.64
C ALA A 182 -23.30 4.90 7.44
N SER A 183 -22.79 5.10 6.24
CA SER A 183 -23.42 4.53 5.05
C SER A 183 -23.39 3.01 5.18
N HIS A 184 -24.50 2.44 5.62
CA HIS A 184 -24.85 1.05 5.37
C HIS A 184 -24.95 0.86 3.85
N GLY A 185 -23.83 0.51 3.22
CA GLY A 185 -23.84 -0.19 1.95
C GLY A 185 -24.22 -1.63 2.23
N SER A 186 -25.49 -1.97 2.03
CA SER A 186 -25.92 -3.35 1.83
C SER A 186 -25.13 -3.88 0.63
N ILE A 187 -24.10 -4.70 0.88
CA ILE A 187 -23.41 -5.41 -0.19
C ILE A 187 -24.35 -6.53 -0.59
N GLY A 188 -25.02 -6.30 -1.73
CA GLY A 188 -25.81 -7.28 -2.41
C GLY A 188 -25.05 -8.60 -2.57
N ASP A 189 -25.80 -9.65 -2.34
CA ASP A 189 -25.61 -10.98 -2.89
C ASP A 189 -24.97 -10.95 -4.30
N GLY A 190 -24.00 -11.84 -4.54
CA GLY A 190 -23.48 -12.07 -5.88
C GLY A 190 -21.98 -11.92 -6.14
N PHE A 191 -21.08 -12.36 -5.24
CA PHE A 191 -19.72 -12.71 -5.68
C PHE A 191 -19.66 -14.19 -6.07
N LYS A 192 -20.14 -14.52 -7.28
CA LYS A 192 -19.78 -15.81 -7.88
C LYS A 192 -18.28 -15.82 -8.10
N ALA A 193 -17.58 -16.63 -7.32
CA ALA A 193 -16.19 -16.98 -7.56
C ALA A 193 -16.08 -17.48 -9.00
N ARG A 194 -15.35 -16.74 -9.85
CA ARG A 194 -15.05 -17.17 -11.22
C ARG A 194 -14.11 -18.36 -11.12
N GLU A 195 -14.68 -19.57 -11.19
CA GLU A 195 -13.94 -20.80 -11.34
C GLU A 195 -13.07 -20.66 -12.60
N LYS A 196 -11.75 -20.54 -12.42
CA LYS A 196 -10.80 -20.51 -13.54
C LYS A 196 -10.70 -21.93 -14.10
N ARG A 197 -11.65 -22.31 -14.94
CA ARG A 197 -11.55 -23.50 -15.77
C ARG A 197 -10.46 -23.25 -16.81
N VAL A 198 -9.32 -23.92 -16.64
CA VAL A 198 -8.29 -24.02 -17.67
C VAL A 198 -8.70 -25.17 -18.57
N SER A 199 -9.05 -24.87 -19.83
CA SER A 199 -9.20 -25.89 -20.85
C SER A 199 -7.87 -26.09 -21.57
N PHE A 200 -7.45 -27.36 -21.69
CA PHE A 200 -6.38 -27.73 -22.59
C PHE A 200 -6.99 -27.96 -23.96
N MET A 201 -6.61 -27.16 -24.96
CA MET A 201 -6.94 -27.50 -26.35
C MET A 201 -6.00 -28.64 -26.78
N ALA A 202 -6.57 -29.77 -27.18
CA ALA A 202 -5.83 -30.78 -27.90
C ALA A 202 -5.28 -30.14 -29.18
N ARG A 203 -3.96 -30.18 -29.36
CA ARG A 203 -3.31 -29.73 -30.59
C ARG A 203 -3.75 -30.68 -31.69
N ASN A 204 -4.58 -30.22 -32.63
CA ASN A 204 -4.89 -30.98 -33.83
C ASN A 204 -3.58 -31.43 -34.49
N GLU A 205 -3.41 -32.74 -34.62
CA GLU A 205 -2.39 -33.37 -35.45
C GLU A 205 -2.65 -33.00 -36.92
N GLY A 206 -2.11 -31.85 -37.34
CA GLY A 206 -1.78 -31.63 -38.74
C GLY A 206 -0.51 -32.41 -39.04
N GLY A 207 -0.65 -33.68 -39.41
CA GLY A 207 0.46 -34.54 -39.82
C GLY A 207 1.25 -33.88 -40.96
N SER A 208 2.49 -33.50 -40.68
CA SER A 208 3.46 -33.17 -41.73
C SER A 208 4.09 -34.48 -42.20
N GLN A 209 3.71 -34.92 -43.40
CA GLN A 209 4.31 -36.07 -44.07
C GLN A 209 5.74 -35.69 -44.49
N ILE A 210 6.74 -36.24 -43.80
CA ILE A 210 8.14 -36.17 -44.20
C ILE A 210 8.36 -37.21 -45.29
N ALA A 211 8.54 -36.76 -46.54
CA ALA A 211 8.96 -37.60 -47.64
C ALA A 211 10.46 -37.91 -47.49
N VAL A 212 10.78 -39.20 -47.38
CA VAL A 212 12.15 -39.71 -47.48
C VAL A 212 12.39 -40.06 -48.94
N THR A 213 13.38 -39.42 -49.57
CA THR A 213 13.96 -39.88 -50.84
C THR A 213 15.31 -40.52 -50.52
N SER A 214 15.55 -41.70 -51.09
CA SER A 214 16.85 -42.37 -51.15
C SER A 214 17.62 -41.93 -52.38
#